data_AF-A0A534RMG9-F1
#
_entry.id   AF-A0A534RMG9-F1
#
_cell.length_a   1.000
_cell.length_b   1.000
_cell.length_c   1.000
_cell.angle_alpha   90.00
_cell.angle_beta   90.00
_cell.angle_gamma   90.00
#
_symmetry.space_group_name_H-M   'P 1'
#
loop_
_entity.id
_entity.type
_entity.pdbx_description
1 polymer ?
#
loop_
_entity_poly.entity_id
_entity_poly.type
_entity_poly.pdbx_seq_one_letter_code
_entity_poly.pdbx_strand_id
1 'polypeptide(L)'
;HFHIITSIPNVFFRKLEPTGALSKMDLENAETFGTSHIDQFTWKQTLDMYSCTECGRCSSHCPATMSGKRLAPRQLLLDLRDYLYEHQQEMIAKRLGKGDGEVGETIVGERLVHDDVLWACTTCRACEEACPVLIEYVDKIVDMRRHLVQEEARFPTELTRTFKGMETQSNPWGLGSEKRADWAQGLDVAR
;
A
#
# COMPACT_ATOMS: atom_id res chain seq x y z
N HIS A 1 3.68 24.57 4.29
CA HIS A 1 2.67 25.33 3.52
C HIS A 1 2.42 24.81 2.10
N PHE A 2 3.24 23.90 1.56
CA PHE A 2 3.06 23.38 0.19
C PHE A 2 1.67 22.75 -0.05
N HIS A 3 1.10 22.10 0.96
CA HIS A 3 -0.24 21.49 0.93
C HIS A 3 -1.37 22.43 0.47
N ILE A 4 -1.25 23.74 0.70
CA ILE A 4 -2.29 24.71 0.28
C ILE A 4 -2.40 24.68 -1.25
N ILE A 5 -1.26 24.73 -1.93
CA ILE A 5 -1.17 24.75 -3.39
C ILE A 5 -1.47 23.37 -3.96
N THR A 6 -0.96 22.30 -3.33
CA THR A 6 -1.09 20.94 -3.87
C THR A 6 -2.44 20.29 -3.58
N SER A 7 -3.23 20.80 -2.61
CA SER A 7 -4.55 20.25 -2.26
C SER A 7 -5.53 20.25 -3.45
N ILE A 8 -5.58 21.34 -4.22
CA ILE A 8 -6.49 21.46 -5.38
C ILE A 8 -6.12 20.43 -6.47
N PRO A 9 -4.86 20.36 -6.95
CA PRO A 9 -4.41 19.29 -7.83
C PRO A 9 -4.68 17.90 -7.27
N ASN A 10 -4.48 17.67 -5.96
CA ASN A 10 -4.66 16.35 -5.37
C ASN A 10 -6.11 15.85 -5.49
N VAL A 11 -7.06 16.74 -5.20
CA VAL A 11 -8.49 16.46 -5.35
C VAL A 11 -8.87 16.29 -6.82
N PHE A 12 -8.33 17.14 -7.70
CA PHE A 12 -8.60 17.08 -9.14
C PHE A 12 -8.12 15.75 -9.76
N PHE A 13 -6.92 15.30 -9.41
CA PHE A 13 -6.33 14.06 -9.88
C PHE A 13 -6.65 12.84 -8.99
N ARG A 14 -7.77 12.88 -8.25
CA ARG A 14 -8.22 11.71 -7.49
C ARG A 14 -8.39 10.49 -8.40
N LYS A 15 -8.15 9.31 -7.86
CA LYS A 15 -8.42 8.04 -8.52
C LYS A 15 -9.92 7.92 -8.86
N LEU A 16 -10.22 7.50 -10.07
CA LEU A 16 -11.60 7.36 -10.58
C LEU A 16 -12.01 5.89 -10.74
N GLU A 17 -11.05 4.98 -10.66
CA GLU A 17 -11.25 3.55 -10.68
C GLU A 17 -12.07 3.09 -9.46
N PRO A 18 -12.76 1.93 -9.58
CA PRO A 18 -13.48 1.36 -8.46
C PRO A 18 -12.61 1.21 -7.21
N THR A 19 -13.20 1.52 -6.06
CA THR A 19 -12.57 1.35 -4.75
C THR A 19 -12.03 -0.08 -4.59
N GLY A 20 -10.73 -0.20 -4.30
CA GLY A 20 -10.06 -1.49 -4.15
C GLY A 20 -9.46 -2.07 -5.44
N ALA A 21 -9.64 -1.44 -6.60
CA ALA A 21 -8.95 -1.83 -7.82
C ALA A 21 -7.44 -1.59 -7.68
N LEU A 22 -6.66 -2.67 -7.77
CA LEU A 22 -5.20 -2.61 -7.78
C LEU A 22 -4.70 -2.30 -9.20
N SER A 23 -3.62 -1.54 -9.29
CA SER A 23 -2.90 -1.32 -10.54
C SER A 23 -2.41 -2.65 -11.10
N LYS A 24 -2.56 -2.84 -12.41
CA LYS A 24 -2.00 -4.01 -13.09
C LYS A 24 -0.49 -3.89 -13.15
N MET A 25 0.19 -4.99 -12.86
CA MET A 25 1.64 -5.08 -12.98
C MET A 25 2.02 -5.78 -14.27
N ASP A 26 3.12 -5.33 -14.85
CA ASP A 26 3.77 -6.02 -15.95
C ASP A 26 4.75 -7.05 -15.37
N LEU A 27 4.28 -8.27 -15.15
CA LEU A 27 5.09 -9.33 -14.55
C LEU A 27 6.22 -9.81 -15.48
N GLU A 28 6.17 -9.50 -16.77
CA GLU A 28 7.16 -9.96 -17.75
C GLU A 28 8.36 -9.02 -17.82
N ASN A 29 8.14 -7.71 -17.63
CA ASN A 29 9.18 -6.69 -17.77
C ASN A 29 9.52 -5.96 -16.46
N ALA A 30 8.80 -6.20 -15.37
CA ALA A 30 9.10 -5.55 -14.09
C ALA A 30 10.37 -6.10 -13.46
N GLU A 31 11.31 -5.20 -13.16
CA GLU A 31 12.51 -5.49 -12.37
C GLU A 31 12.27 -5.39 -10.86
N THR A 32 11.19 -4.70 -10.45
CA THR A 32 10.79 -4.50 -9.05
C THR A 32 9.30 -4.74 -8.85
N PHE A 33 8.93 -5.32 -7.71
CA PHE A 33 7.60 -5.76 -7.34
C PHE A 33 7.09 -5.06 -6.09
N GLY A 34 6.59 -3.83 -6.23
CA GLY A 34 6.03 -3.06 -5.13
C GLY A 34 6.83 -1.79 -4.88
N THR A 35 6.88 -1.35 -3.63
CA THR A 35 7.61 -0.14 -3.25
C THR A 35 8.41 -0.35 -1.96
N SER A 36 9.73 -0.32 -2.08
CA SER A 36 10.73 -0.34 -1.01
C SER A 36 11.52 0.95 -0.89
N HIS A 37 11.61 1.77 -1.94
CA HIS A 37 12.31 3.05 -1.91
C HIS A 37 11.38 4.23 -2.24
N ILE A 38 11.74 5.42 -1.74
CA ILE A 38 10.87 6.60 -1.81
C ILE A 38 10.62 7.09 -3.24
N ASP A 39 11.54 6.79 -4.16
CA ASP A 39 11.47 7.15 -5.57
C ASP A 39 10.65 6.18 -6.42
N GLN A 40 10.25 5.03 -5.88
CA GLN A 40 9.42 4.04 -6.56
C GLN A 40 7.92 4.38 -6.46
N PHE A 41 7.52 5.33 -5.60
CA PHE A 41 6.14 5.82 -5.58
C PHE A 41 5.78 6.55 -6.86
N THR A 42 4.54 6.36 -7.32
CA THR A 42 3.99 7.10 -8.46
C THR A 42 3.94 8.60 -8.16
N TRP A 43 3.92 9.41 -9.22
CA TRP A 43 3.82 10.86 -9.09
C TRP A 43 2.60 11.30 -8.25
N LYS A 44 1.47 10.57 -8.34
CA LYS A 44 0.26 10.85 -7.57
C LYS A 44 0.42 10.48 -6.10
N GLN A 45 1.06 9.34 -5.81
CA GLN A 45 1.38 8.96 -4.43
C GLN A 45 2.34 9.98 -3.79
N THR A 46 3.30 10.54 -4.53
CA THR A 46 4.15 11.65 -4.06
C THR A 46 3.33 12.94 -3.85
N LEU A 47 2.41 13.27 -4.75
CA LEU A 47 1.54 14.45 -4.61
C LEU A 47 0.68 14.38 -3.34
N ASP A 48 0.18 13.20 -2.99
CA ASP A 48 -0.57 12.97 -1.75
C ASP A 48 0.24 13.35 -0.51
N MET A 49 1.53 12.97 -0.48
CA MET A 49 2.43 13.26 0.64
C MET A 49 2.55 14.77 0.88
N TYR A 50 2.68 15.55 -0.21
CA TYR A 50 2.74 17.01 -0.13
C TYR A 50 1.42 17.68 0.25
N SER A 51 0.29 17.01 -0.03
CA SER A 51 -1.06 17.58 0.11
C SER A 51 -1.66 17.40 1.50
N CYS A 52 -1.01 16.66 2.39
CA CYS A 52 -1.49 16.43 3.75
C CYS A 52 -1.66 17.74 4.53
N THR A 53 -2.85 17.95 5.08
CA THR A 53 -3.19 19.09 5.96
C THR A 53 -2.96 18.79 7.45
N GLU A 54 -2.46 17.59 7.77
CA GLU A 54 -2.17 17.14 9.14
C GLU A 54 -3.38 17.11 10.09
N CYS A 55 -4.61 17.16 9.57
CA CYS A 55 -5.84 17.24 10.38
C CYS A 55 -6.18 15.99 11.21
N GLY A 56 -5.57 14.83 10.94
CA GLY A 56 -5.72 13.61 11.75
C GLY A 56 -6.99 12.79 11.53
N ARG A 57 -7.91 13.21 10.66
CA ARG A 57 -9.15 12.47 10.34
C ARG A 57 -8.89 11.03 9.89
N CYS A 58 -7.85 10.82 9.10
CA CYS A 58 -7.48 9.49 8.64
C CYS A 58 -7.12 8.54 9.78
N SER A 59 -6.52 9.04 10.88
CA SER A 59 -6.24 8.25 12.08
C SER A 59 -7.46 8.08 12.98
N SER A 60 -8.28 9.12 13.15
CA SER A 60 -9.49 9.03 13.99
C SER A 60 -10.55 8.08 13.43
N HIS A 61 -10.58 7.89 12.11
CA HIS A 61 -11.48 6.97 11.42
C HIS A 61 -10.84 5.59 11.12
N CYS A 62 -9.58 5.37 11.50
CA CYS A 62 -8.91 4.11 11.23
C CYS A 62 -9.26 3.06 12.30
N PRO A 63 -9.88 1.92 11.95
CA PRO A 63 -10.18 0.86 12.91
C PRO A 63 -8.93 0.25 13.56
N ALA A 64 -7.81 0.20 12.83
CA ALA A 64 -6.53 -0.27 13.36
C ALA A 64 -6.00 0.67 14.45
N THR A 65 -6.05 1.99 14.22
CA THR A 65 -5.69 2.98 15.25
C THR A 65 -6.61 2.87 16.46
N MET A 66 -7.92 2.76 16.26
CA MET A 66 -8.90 2.67 17.34
C MET A 66 -8.76 1.41 18.19
N SER A 67 -8.26 0.32 17.61
CA SER A 67 -8.00 -0.95 18.32
C SER A 67 -6.63 -1.00 19.01
N GLY A 68 -5.89 0.11 19.05
CA GLY A 68 -4.59 0.19 19.70
C GLY A 68 -3.43 -0.44 18.91
N LYS A 69 -3.64 -0.77 17.62
CA LYS A 69 -2.54 -1.21 16.75
C LYS A 69 -1.66 -0.02 16.39
N ARG A 70 -0.42 -0.31 16.00
CA ARG A 70 0.59 0.71 15.68
C ARG A 70 0.25 1.61 14.49
N LEU A 71 -0.60 1.14 13.57
CA LEU A 71 -0.97 1.92 12.40
C LEU A 71 -1.72 3.20 12.79
N ALA A 72 -1.12 4.33 12.44
CA ALA A 72 -1.73 5.65 12.42
C ALA A 72 -1.55 6.26 11.02
N PRO A 73 -2.57 6.25 10.15
CA PRO A 73 -2.45 6.71 8.76
C PRO A 73 -1.90 8.12 8.60
N ARG A 74 -2.22 9.05 9.52
CA ARG A 74 -1.60 10.39 9.52
C ARG A 74 -0.09 10.27 9.65
N GLN A 75 0.39 9.53 10.66
CA GLN A 75 1.83 9.44 10.95
C GLN A 75 2.58 8.76 9.81
N LEU A 76 2.06 7.64 9.31
CA LEU A 76 2.62 6.93 8.15
C LEU A 76 2.91 7.88 6.96
N LEU A 77 1.94 8.75 6.62
CA LEU A 77 2.11 9.66 5.50
C LEU A 77 3.10 10.79 5.80
N LEU A 78 3.16 11.27 7.04
CA LEU A 78 4.13 12.28 7.45
C LEU A 78 5.54 11.72 7.45
N ASP A 79 5.74 10.51 7.94
CA ASP A 79 7.04 9.83 7.93
C ASP A 79 7.55 9.69 6.48
N LEU A 80 6.68 9.25 5.55
CA LEU A 80 7.03 9.17 4.12
C LEU A 80 7.32 10.55 3.49
N ARG A 81 6.52 11.57 3.84
CA ARG A 81 6.71 12.94 3.34
C ARG A 81 8.01 13.55 3.84
N ASP A 82 8.31 13.38 5.11
CA ASP A 82 9.49 13.97 5.74
C ASP A 82 10.74 13.26 5.20
N TYR A 83 10.69 11.94 5.03
CA TYR A 83 11.74 11.18 4.34
C TYR A 83 11.96 11.62 2.89
N LEU A 84 10.88 11.89 2.16
CA LEU A 84 10.94 12.46 0.81
C LEU A 84 11.60 13.84 0.80
N TYR A 85 11.34 14.68 1.80
CA TYR A 85 11.98 16.00 1.91
C TYR A 85 13.46 15.91 2.26
N GLU A 86 13.85 14.97 3.11
CA GLU A 86 15.25 14.68 3.43
C GLU A 86 16.04 14.32 2.15
N HIS A 87 15.43 13.55 1.24
CA HIS A 87 16.05 13.08 0.00
C HIS A 87 15.64 13.88 -1.24
N GLN A 88 15.10 15.09 -1.08
CA GLN A 88 14.52 15.86 -2.19
C GLN A 88 15.53 16.17 -3.32
N GLN A 89 16.81 16.37 -2.99
CA GLN A 89 17.83 16.67 -3.99
C GLN A 89 18.19 15.44 -4.83
N GLU A 90 18.26 14.27 -4.21
CA GLU A 90 18.45 12.99 -4.89
C GLU A 90 17.26 12.68 -5.80
N MET A 91 16.03 12.89 -5.31
CA MET A 91 14.80 12.76 -6.11
C MET A 91 14.82 13.65 -7.35
N ILE A 92 15.23 14.91 -7.20
CA ILE A 92 15.33 15.85 -8.33
C ILE A 92 16.43 15.42 -9.29
N ALA A 93 17.61 15.04 -8.78
CA ALA A 93 18.73 14.58 -9.60
C ALA A 93 18.35 13.35 -10.43
N LYS A 94 17.71 12.35 -9.82
CA LYS A 94 17.23 11.15 -10.50
C LYS A 94 16.20 11.47 -11.59
N ARG A 95 15.21 12.33 -11.30
CA ARG A 95 14.22 12.78 -12.30
C ARG A 95 14.83 13.56 -13.47
N LEU A 96 15.97 14.21 -13.26
CA LEU A 96 16.73 14.90 -14.31
C LEU A 96 17.70 13.98 -15.06
N GLY A 97 17.71 12.68 -14.78
CA GLY A 97 18.62 11.71 -15.39
C GLY A 97 20.07 11.87 -14.92
N LYS A 98 20.30 12.52 -13.77
CA LYS A 98 21.62 12.77 -13.19
C LYS A 98 21.92 11.92 -11.94
N GLY A 99 20.96 11.10 -11.52
CA GLY A 99 21.10 10.15 -10.42
C GLY A 99 20.95 8.73 -10.94
N ASP A 100 21.72 7.81 -10.35
CA ASP A 100 21.66 6.37 -10.59
C ASP A 100 21.34 5.66 -9.26
N GLY A 101 20.77 4.46 -9.34
CA GLY A 101 20.34 3.69 -8.17
C GLY A 101 19.08 4.22 -7.48
N GLU A 102 18.70 3.59 -6.38
CA GLU A 102 17.53 3.92 -5.57
C GLU A 102 17.78 5.15 -4.69
N VAL A 103 16.73 5.88 -4.34
CA VAL A 103 16.87 7.09 -3.51
C VAL A 103 16.73 6.74 -2.03
N GLY A 104 17.74 7.10 -1.26
CA GLY A 104 17.82 6.80 0.16
C GLY A 104 17.85 5.28 0.47
N GLU A 105 17.76 4.97 1.75
CA GLU A 105 17.56 3.61 2.26
C GLU A 105 16.12 3.11 2.02
N THR A 106 15.93 1.80 2.23
CA THR A 106 14.59 1.19 2.23
C THR A 106 13.66 1.88 3.23
N ILE A 107 12.43 2.13 2.79
CA ILE A 107 11.36 2.78 3.57
C ILE A 107 10.62 1.75 4.45
N VAL A 108 10.71 0.46 4.12
CA VAL A 108 10.04 -0.62 4.83
C VAL A 108 11.00 -1.37 5.75
N GLY A 109 10.61 -1.57 7.01
CA GLY A 109 11.45 -2.19 8.03
C GLY A 109 11.49 -1.36 9.31
N GLU A 110 12.53 -1.53 10.11
CA GLU A 110 12.55 -1.00 11.49
C GLU A 110 12.77 0.51 11.61
N ARG A 111 13.25 1.17 10.55
CA ARG A 111 13.65 2.59 10.62
C ARG A 111 12.51 3.57 10.35
N LEU A 112 11.72 3.34 9.30
CA LEU A 112 10.72 4.31 8.82
C LEU A 112 9.30 3.72 8.90
N VAL A 113 8.98 2.75 8.06
CA VAL A 113 7.67 2.09 8.04
C VAL A 113 7.80 0.64 8.49
N HIS A 114 7.45 0.37 9.75
CA HIS A 114 7.49 -0.98 10.29
C HIS A 114 6.47 -1.91 9.63
N ASP A 115 6.86 -3.18 9.49
CA ASP A 115 6.01 -4.25 8.97
C ASP A 115 4.67 -4.35 9.71
N ASP A 116 4.65 -4.20 11.04
CA ASP A 116 3.43 -4.27 11.84
C ASP A 116 2.45 -3.12 11.55
N VAL A 117 2.96 -1.93 11.19
CA VAL A 117 2.16 -0.81 10.67
C VAL A 117 1.51 -1.19 9.35
N LEU A 118 2.28 -1.78 8.43
CA LEU A 118 1.76 -2.22 7.14
C LEU A 118 0.71 -3.29 7.32
N TRP A 119 0.99 -4.36 8.06
CA TRP A 119 0.10 -5.51 8.25
C TRP A 119 -1.12 -5.24 9.15
N ALA A 120 -1.12 -4.15 9.92
CA ALA A 120 -2.29 -3.71 10.68
C ALA A 120 -3.43 -3.13 9.80
N CYS A 121 -3.13 -2.66 8.58
CA CYS A 121 -4.13 -2.10 7.67
C CYS A 121 -5.14 -3.16 7.18
N THR A 122 -6.44 -2.93 7.37
CA THR A 122 -7.48 -3.85 6.89
C THR A 122 -7.99 -3.50 5.49
N THR A 123 -7.33 -2.56 4.81
CA THR A 123 -7.71 -2.07 3.46
C THR A 123 -9.16 -1.58 3.35
N CYS A 124 -9.78 -1.18 4.46
CA CYS A 124 -11.17 -0.71 4.51
C CYS A 124 -11.40 0.70 3.94
N ARG A 125 -10.33 1.48 3.72
CA ARG A 125 -10.35 2.83 3.13
C ARG A 125 -11.14 3.91 3.90
N ALA A 126 -11.55 3.66 5.13
CA ALA A 126 -12.16 4.68 6.00
C ALA A 126 -11.29 5.95 6.17
N CYS A 127 -9.96 5.80 6.12
CA CYS A 127 -9.03 6.92 6.15
C CYS A 127 -9.10 7.83 4.91
N GLU A 128 -9.37 7.24 3.74
CA GLU A 128 -9.47 7.94 2.46
C GLU A 128 -10.82 8.64 2.34
N GLU A 129 -11.91 7.97 2.77
CA GLU A 129 -13.26 8.56 2.81
C GLU A 129 -13.32 9.77 3.75
N ALA A 130 -12.62 9.72 4.88
CA ALA A 130 -12.58 10.82 5.84
C ALA A 130 -11.64 11.97 5.43
N CYS A 131 -10.84 11.81 4.37
CA CYS A 131 -9.81 12.77 4.01
C CYS A 131 -10.40 13.97 3.23
N PRO A 132 -10.26 15.22 3.73
CA PRO A 132 -10.84 16.39 3.07
C PRO A 132 -10.16 16.75 1.73
N VAL A 133 -8.95 16.21 1.50
CA VAL A 133 -8.15 16.44 0.29
C VAL A 133 -7.89 15.14 -0.49
N LEU A 134 -8.67 14.09 -0.21
CA LEU A 134 -8.70 12.83 -0.96
C LEU A 134 -7.34 12.15 -1.13
N ILE A 135 -6.55 12.09 -0.05
CA ILE A 135 -5.29 11.34 -0.03
C ILE A 135 -5.57 9.85 -0.04
N GLU A 136 -4.84 9.13 -0.88
CA GLU A 136 -4.92 7.68 -1.03
C GLU A 136 -3.85 7.02 -0.13
N TYR A 137 -4.26 6.31 0.90
CA TYR A 137 -3.35 5.66 1.84
C TYR A 137 -3.13 4.18 1.51
N VAL A 138 -4.20 3.50 1.08
CA VAL A 138 -4.24 2.04 1.00
C VAL A 138 -3.32 1.53 -0.11
N ASP A 139 -3.28 2.20 -1.26
CA ASP A 139 -2.46 1.76 -2.38
C ASP A 139 -0.96 1.80 -2.02
N LYS A 140 -0.50 2.85 -1.31
CA LYS A 140 0.89 2.93 -0.80
C LYS A 140 1.22 1.76 0.14
N ILE A 141 0.31 1.43 1.06
CA ILE A 141 0.46 0.30 1.98
C ILE A 141 0.49 -1.03 1.23
N VAL A 142 -0.37 -1.21 0.23
CA VAL A 142 -0.43 -2.42 -0.57
C VAL A 142 0.83 -2.60 -1.42
N ASP A 143 1.36 -1.53 -2.02
CA ASP A 143 2.61 -1.58 -2.78
C ASP A 143 3.81 -1.92 -1.89
N MET A 144 3.88 -1.35 -0.68
CA MET A 144 4.89 -1.72 0.32
C MET A 144 4.74 -3.19 0.78
N ARG A 145 3.51 -3.66 1.05
CA ARG A 145 3.27 -5.09 1.35
C ARG A 145 3.67 -6.00 0.20
N ARG A 146 3.48 -5.53 -1.03
CA ARG A 146 3.84 -6.30 -2.23
C ARG A 146 5.34 -6.54 -2.29
N HIS A 147 6.14 -5.51 -2.03
CA HIS A 147 7.59 -5.62 -1.91
C HIS A 147 7.99 -6.68 -0.88
N LEU A 148 7.44 -6.56 0.33
CA LEU A 148 7.72 -7.50 1.41
C LEU A 148 7.40 -8.95 1.03
N VAL A 149 6.29 -9.18 0.33
CA VAL A 149 5.86 -10.53 -0.06
C VAL A 149 6.65 -11.08 -1.25
N GLN A 150 6.79 -10.30 -2.32
CA GLN A 150 7.29 -10.79 -3.61
C GLN A 150 8.81 -10.72 -3.73
N GLU A 151 9.47 -9.79 -3.03
CA GLU A 151 10.93 -9.66 -3.08
C GLU A 151 11.61 -10.22 -1.83
N GLU A 152 11.06 -9.95 -0.64
CA GLU A 152 11.73 -10.30 0.62
C GLU A 152 11.21 -11.59 1.28
N ALA A 153 10.13 -12.17 0.76
CA ALA A 153 9.41 -13.29 1.40
C ALA A 153 9.09 -13.03 2.88
N ARG A 154 8.82 -11.77 3.24
CA ARG A 154 8.59 -11.28 4.60
C ARG A 154 7.12 -10.95 4.82
N PHE A 155 6.42 -11.79 5.57
CA PHE A 155 4.98 -11.63 5.85
C PHE A 155 4.57 -12.38 7.12
N PRO A 156 3.40 -12.05 7.73
CA PRO A 156 2.90 -12.74 8.92
C PRO A 156 2.78 -14.24 8.69
N THR A 157 3.19 -15.04 9.69
CA THR A 157 3.24 -16.50 9.58
C THR A 157 1.87 -17.13 9.40
N GLU A 158 0.81 -16.42 9.81
CA GLU A 158 -0.59 -16.78 9.59
C GLU A 158 -0.95 -16.86 8.10
N LEU A 159 -0.24 -16.14 7.23
CA LEU A 159 -0.47 -16.14 5.79
C LEU A 159 0.20 -17.31 5.05
N THR A 160 1.12 -18.03 5.70
CA THR A 160 1.87 -19.13 5.08
C THR A 160 0.96 -20.21 4.49
N ARG A 161 -0.09 -20.62 5.21
CA ARG A 161 -1.06 -21.61 4.71
C ARG A 161 -1.79 -21.09 3.49
N THR A 162 -2.20 -19.83 3.52
CA THR A 162 -2.94 -19.17 2.43
C THR A 162 -2.11 -19.12 1.16
N PHE A 163 -0.84 -18.67 1.24
CA PHE A 163 0.05 -18.62 0.09
C PHE A 163 0.35 -20.00 -0.49
N LYS A 164 0.68 -20.98 0.37
CA LYS A 164 0.89 -22.37 -0.09
C LYS A 164 -0.36 -22.95 -0.75
N GLY A 165 -1.55 -22.67 -0.22
CA GLY A 165 -2.81 -23.11 -0.82
C GLY A 165 -3.03 -22.51 -2.20
N MET A 166 -2.79 -21.21 -2.37
CA MET A 166 -2.93 -20.55 -3.66
C MET A 166 -1.94 -21.07 -4.70
N GLU A 167 -0.70 -21.35 -4.30
CA GLU A 167 0.34 -21.91 -5.18
C GLU A 167 0.02 -23.36 -5.60
N THR A 168 -0.35 -24.21 -4.65
CA THR A 168 -0.46 -25.67 -4.89
C THR A 168 -1.86 -26.14 -5.29
N GLN A 169 -2.91 -25.41 -4.90
CA GLN A 169 -4.31 -25.81 -5.09
C GLN A 169 -5.16 -24.70 -5.74
N SER A 170 -4.56 -23.57 -6.10
CA SER A 170 -5.26 -22.40 -6.65
C SER A 170 -6.41 -21.89 -5.77
N ASN A 171 -6.33 -22.13 -4.45
CA ASN A 171 -7.30 -21.63 -3.47
C ASN A 171 -6.66 -21.38 -2.10
N PRO A 172 -7.15 -20.40 -1.32
CA PRO A 172 -6.50 -20.00 -0.06
C PRO A 172 -6.64 -21.03 1.08
N TRP A 173 -7.51 -22.03 0.95
CA TRP A 173 -7.78 -23.00 2.01
C TRP A 173 -6.92 -24.27 1.92
N GLY A 174 -6.26 -24.50 0.78
CA GLY A 174 -5.50 -25.71 0.49
C GLY A 174 -6.39 -26.94 0.31
N LEU A 175 -7.66 -26.75 -0.08
CA LEU A 175 -8.60 -27.83 -0.34
C LEU A 175 -8.31 -28.44 -1.72
N GLY A 176 -8.36 -29.78 -1.81
CA GLY A 176 -8.23 -30.50 -3.07
C GLY A 176 -9.38 -30.18 -4.02
N SER A 177 -9.11 -30.23 -5.32
CA SER A 177 -10.08 -29.90 -6.37
C SER A 177 -11.32 -30.80 -6.34
N GLU A 178 -11.19 -32.03 -5.84
CA GLU A 178 -12.27 -32.99 -5.67
C GLU A 178 -13.34 -32.54 -4.67
N LYS A 179 -12.97 -31.70 -3.69
CA LYS A 179 -13.88 -31.17 -2.65
C LYS A 179 -14.54 -29.86 -3.05
N ARG A 180 -14.24 -29.31 -4.23
CA ARG A 180 -14.73 -28.00 -4.67
C ARG A 180 -16.26 -27.93 -4.75
N ALA A 181 -16.92 -29.06 -5.00
CA ALA A 181 -18.38 -29.16 -5.09
C ALA A 181 -19.07 -29.58 -3.76
N ASP A 182 -18.31 -29.75 -2.66
CA ASP A 182 -18.87 -30.24 -1.40
C ASP A 182 -19.87 -29.27 -0.78
N TRP A 183 -19.67 -27.96 -0.95
CA TRP A 183 -20.60 -26.93 -0.48
C TRP A 183 -22.00 -27.03 -1.14
N ALA A 184 -22.08 -27.64 -2.32
CA ALA A 184 -23.30 -27.79 -3.10
C ALA A 184 -24.05 -29.12 -2.83
N GLN A 185 -23.53 -29.98 -1.95
CA GLN A 185 -24.21 -31.24 -1.62
C GLN A 185 -25.59 -30.95 -1.01
N GLY A 186 -26.64 -31.53 -1.61
CA GLY A 186 -28.03 -31.31 -1.20
C GLY A 186 -28.63 -29.98 -1.68
N LEU A 187 -27.88 -29.18 -2.45
CA LEU A 187 -28.38 -27.98 -3.13
C LEU A 187 -28.59 -28.30 -4.62
N ASP A 188 -29.63 -27.75 -5.24
CA ASP A 188 -29.91 -27.88 -6.68
C ASP A 188 -29.02 -26.94 -7.50
N VAL A 189 -27.70 -27.10 -7.35
CA VAL A 189 -26.68 -26.32 -8.05
C VAL A 189 -26.05 -27.21 -9.10
N ALA A 190 -26.08 -26.78 -10.36
CA ALA A 190 -25.43 -27.47 -11.47
C ALA A 190 -23.92 -27.60 -11.21
N ARG A 191 -23.40 -28.82 -11.32
CA ARG A 191 -21.98 -29.13 -11.17
C ARG A 191 -21.21 -28.94 -12.48
#